data_AF-A0A9E0JLV6-F1
#
_entry.id   AF-A0A9E0JLV6-F1
#
_cell.length_a   1.000
_cell.length_b   1.000
_cell.length_c   1.000
_cell.angle_alpha   90.00
_cell.angle_beta   90.00
_cell.angle_gamma   90.00
#
_symmetry.space_group_name_H-M   'P 1'
#
loop_
_entity.id
_entity.type
_entity.pdbx_description
1 polymer ?
#
loop_
_entity_poly.entity_id
_entity_poly.type
_entity_poly.pdbx_seq_one_letter_code
_entity_poly.pdbx_strand_id
1 'polypeptide(L)'
;MKKTKELAFLNFLKHTSSNKINFQNEHVVFSFKELEEKMEMDKQNISLFLSQLKNDSFLDITELSKDEFSIHFHINLKRLFDFINPHDFEDIIEEIYHFISKYSVDLNLNFSSDFIIETAKKAYPLIEKNPNYDISPIIREGVQKVLLHTHVELYLAKLLFALADKVDDEDQEVYENIIYYFLTLPYEDNPFLTTFFFSKVVIQLEAIKKGVKWDNVLDLNSDNDFSKLNEILNEILNK
;
A
#
# COMPACT_ATOMS: atom_id res chain seq x y z
N MET A 1 19.46 -8.31 9.43
CA MET A 1 18.42 -7.73 8.56
C MET A 1 18.95 -7.59 7.14
N LYS A 2 18.41 -8.34 6.18
CA LYS A 2 18.65 -8.19 4.73
C LYS A 2 17.45 -8.63 3.86
N LYS A 3 16.39 -9.20 4.45
CA LYS A 3 15.27 -9.83 3.73
C LYS A 3 14.10 -8.89 3.44
N THR A 4 14.01 -7.79 4.15
CA THR A 4 12.87 -6.86 4.07
C THR A 4 12.75 -6.17 2.72
N LYS A 5 13.89 -5.71 2.17
CA LYS A 5 13.93 -5.14 0.83
C LYS A 5 13.64 -6.17 -0.26
N GLU A 6 14.01 -7.43 -0.03
CA GLU A 6 13.69 -8.55 -0.92
C GLU A 6 12.17 -8.82 -0.91
N LEU A 7 11.53 -8.79 0.27
CA LEU A 7 10.06 -8.88 0.40
C LEU A 7 9.34 -7.70 -0.26
N ALA A 8 9.87 -6.48 -0.11
CA ALA A 8 9.33 -5.31 -0.78
C ALA A 8 9.49 -5.39 -2.31
N PHE A 9 10.61 -5.94 -2.80
CA PHE A 9 10.80 -6.23 -4.21
C PHE A 9 9.82 -7.30 -4.71
N LEU A 10 9.58 -8.36 -3.93
CA LEU A 10 8.60 -9.40 -4.25
C LEU A 10 7.20 -8.80 -4.40
N ASN A 11 6.83 -7.87 -3.51
CA ASN A 11 5.58 -7.12 -3.62
C ASN A 11 5.54 -6.28 -4.90
N PHE A 12 6.60 -5.53 -5.19
CA PHE A 12 6.69 -4.73 -6.41
C PHE A 12 6.57 -5.58 -7.68
N LEU A 13 7.31 -6.68 -7.75
CA LEU A 13 7.27 -7.64 -8.85
C LEU A 13 5.86 -8.21 -9.06
N LYS A 14 5.14 -8.59 -7.99
CA LYS A 14 3.75 -9.05 -8.08
C LYS A 14 2.86 -8.00 -8.74
N HIS A 15 2.97 -6.74 -8.36
CA HIS A 15 2.11 -5.68 -8.92
C HIS A 15 2.53 -5.22 -10.32
N THR A 16 3.71 -5.63 -10.84
CA THR A 16 4.07 -5.38 -12.24
C THR A 16 3.33 -6.27 -13.22
N SER A 17 2.84 -7.44 -12.81
CA SER A 17 2.14 -8.34 -13.71
C SER A 17 0.75 -7.80 -14.06
N SER A 18 0.38 -7.88 -15.34
CA SER A 18 -0.94 -7.47 -15.85
C SER A 18 -2.09 -8.38 -15.40
N ASN A 19 -1.78 -9.60 -14.95
CA ASN A 19 -2.77 -10.51 -14.38
C ASN A 19 -2.83 -10.28 -12.86
N LYS A 20 -4.04 -10.25 -12.29
CA LYS A 20 -4.22 -10.34 -10.83
C LYS A 20 -3.72 -11.72 -10.40
N ILE A 21 -2.41 -11.85 -10.12
CA ILE A 21 -1.79 -13.11 -9.75
C ILE A 21 -2.50 -13.63 -8.51
N ASN A 22 -3.23 -14.72 -8.67
CA ASN A 22 -3.64 -15.53 -7.53
C ASN A 22 -2.45 -16.43 -7.21
N PHE A 23 -1.92 -16.36 -5.98
CA PHE A 23 -0.70 -17.07 -5.54
C PHE A 23 -0.80 -18.60 -5.48
N GLN A 24 -1.74 -19.18 -6.22
CA GLN A 24 -1.90 -20.62 -6.33
C GLN A 24 -1.67 -21.03 -7.79
N ASN A 25 -0.48 -21.57 -8.05
CA ASN A 25 -0.12 -22.36 -9.23
C ASN A 25 -0.02 -21.63 -10.58
N GLU A 26 0.10 -20.30 -10.60
CA GLU A 26 0.25 -19.55 -11.85
C GLU A 26 1.72 -19.30 -12.20
N HIS A 27 2.11 -19.81 -13.37
CA HIS A 27 3.34 -19.41 -14.04
C HIS A 27 3.12 -18.08 -14.75
N VAL A 28 3.87 -17.06 -14.37
CA VAL A 28 3.78 -15.72 -14.96
C VAL A 28 5.01 -15.47 -15.81
N VAL A 29 4.80 -15.10 -17.07
CA VAL A 29 5.88 -14.76 -17.99
C VAL A 29 6.17 -13.27 -17.88
N PHE A 30 7.44 -12.94 -17.70
CA PHE A 30 7.93 -11.57 -17.67
C PHE A 30 9.00 -11.39 -18.75
N SER A 31 9.08 -10.16 -19.28
CA SER A 31 10.26 -9.70 -20.01
C SER A 31 11.06 -8.72 -19.17
N PHE A 32 12.39 -8.76 -19.29
CA PHE A 32 13.24 -7.78 -18.60
C PHE A 32 12.90 -6.35 -19.00
N LYS A 33 12.62 -6.10 -20.29
CA LYS A 33 12.25 -4.79 -20.79
C LYS A 33 11.00 -4.24 -20.08
N GLU A 34 9.96 -5.06 -19.94
CA GLU A 34 8.73 -4.66 -19.24
C GLU A 34 9.00 -4.33 -17.77
N LEU A 35 9.80 -5.16 -17.09
CA LEU A 35 10.16 -4.90 -15.69
C LEU A 35 11.01 -3.64 -15.54
N GLU A 36 11.98 -3.42 -16.41
CA GLU A 36 12.81 -2.20 -16.38
C GLU A 36 11.95 -0.94 -16.56
N GLU A 37 10.99 -0.97 -17.49
CA GLU A 37 10.05 0.12 -17.74
C GLU A 37 9.10 0.36 -16.56
N LYS A 38 8.48 -0.69 -16.02
CA LYS A 38 7.48 -0.56 -14.93
C LYS A 38 8.11 -0.29 -13.57
N MET A 39 9.27 -0.88 -13.30
CA MET A 39 9.96 -0.76 -12.01
C MET A 39 10.92 0.43 -11.97
N GLU A 40 11.26 1.00 -13.13
CA GLU A 40 12.30 2.02 -13.28
C GLU A 40 13.64 1.57 -12.63
N MET A 41 13.96 0.30 -12.83
CA MET A 41 15.12 -0.37 -12.26
C MET A 41 15.88 -1.09 -13.37
N ASP A 42 17.21 -1.06 -13.36
CA ASP A 42 17.99 -1.74 -14.39
C ASP A 42 17.97 -3.27 -14.23
N LYS A 43 18.20 -3.96 -15.34
CA LYS A 43 18.29 -5.43 -15.41
C LYS A 43 19.22 -6.06 -14.39
N GLN A 44 20.34 -5.42 -14.01
CA GLN A 44 21.29 -6.02 -13.06
C GLN A 44 20.69 -6.07 -11.65
N ASN A 45 20.09 -4.96 -11.22
CA ASN A 45 19.41 -4.88 -9.93
C ASN A 45 18.19 -5.82 -9.88
N ILE A 46 17.37 -5.87 -10.94
CA ILE A 46 16.25 -6.82 -11.03
C ILE A 46 16.76 -8.26 -10.92
N SER A 47 17.83 -8.61 -11.64
CA SER A 47 18.41 -9.96 -11.61
C SER A 47 18.96 -10.34 -10.23
N LEU A 48 19.54 -9.38 -9.51
CA LEU A 48 20.05 -9.59 -8.15
C LEU A 48 18.91 -9.98 -7.20
N PHE A 49 17.83 -9.20 -7.16
CA PHE A 49 16.68 -9.49 -6.29
C PHE A 49 15.98 -10.79 -6.65
N LEU A 50 15.81 -11.06 -7.95
CA LEU A 50 15.26 -12.33 -8.42
C LEU A 50 16.09 -13.53 -7.97
N SER A 51 17.42 -13.43 -8.02
CA SER A 51 18.33 -14.47 -7.54
C SER A 51 18.23 -14.66 -6.02
N GLN A 52 18.15 -13.57 -5.26
CA GLN A 52 17.97 -13.62 -3.80
C GLN A 52 16.66 -14.30 -3.41
N LEU A 53 15.54 -13.90 -4.02
CA LEU A 53 14.23 -14.49 -3.78
C LEU A 53 14.17 -15.97 -4.16
N LYS A 54 14.86 -16.38 -5.25
CA LYS A 54 15.01 -17.78 -5.63
C LYS A 54 15.79 -18.58 -4.59
N ASN A 55 16.92 -18.05 -4.11
CA ASN A 55 17.73 -18.70 -3.08
C ASN A 55 16.96 -18.88 -1.77
N ASP A 56 16.14 -17.89 -1.42
CA ASP A 56 15.25 -17.94 -0.27
C ASP A 56 13.95 -18.75 -0.52
N SER A 57 13.85 -19.37 -1.69
CA SER A 57 12.74 -20.25 -2.09
C SER A 57 11.37 -19.54 -2.15
N PHE A 58 11.32 -18.22 -2.31
CA PHE A 58 10.07 -17.49 -2.51
C PHE A 58 9.51 -17.66 -3.92
N LEU A 59 10.35 -18.05 -4.88
CA LEU A 59 9.95 -18.26 -6.27
C LEU A 59 10.90 -19.22 -6.98
N ASP A 60 10.42 -19.81 -8.08
CA ASP A 60 11.24 -20.47 -9.08
C ASP A 60 11.27 -19.63 -10.36
N ILE A 61 12.42 -19.65 -11.05
CA ILE A 61 12.61 -18.96 -12.32
C ILE A 61 13.04 -19.98 -13.38
N THR A 62 12.28 -20.01 -14.47
CA THR A 62 12.60 -20.77 -15.69
C THR A 62 12.92 -19.80 -16.81
N GLU A 63 14.15 -19.80 -17.31
CA GLU A 63 14.54 -18.99 -18.46
C GLU A 63 13.85 -19.52 -19.73
N LEU A 64 13.22 -18.62 -20.50
CA LEU A 64 12.59 -18.94 -21.77
C LEU A 64 13.44 -18.42 -22.94
N SER A 65 14.07 -17.26 -22.76
CA SER A 65 15.02 -16.66 -23.67
C SER A 65 15.99 -15.72 -22.93
N LYS A 66 16.87 -15.02 -23.66
CA LYS A 66 17.80 -14.03 -23.09
C LYS A 66 17.10 -12.90 -22.33
N ASP A 67 15.87 -12.56 -22.74
CA ASP A 67 15.14 -11.40 -22.24
C ASP A 67 13.76 -11.75 -21.65
N GLU A 68 13.39 -13.03 -21.63
CA GLU A 68 12.11 -13.52 -21.10
C GLU A 68 12.29 -14.73 -20.18
N PHE A 69 11.50 -14.76 -19.12
CA PHE A 69 11.51 -15.83 -18.13
C PHE A 69 10.12 -16.04 -17.53
N SER A 70 9.88 -17.25 -17.05
CA SER A 70 8.68 -17.61 -16.30
C SER A 70 9.01 -17.69 -14.82
N ILE A 71 8.18 -17.05 -13.99
CA ILE A 71 8.23 -17.13 -12.54
C ILE A 71 7.07 -17.99 -12.04
N HIS A 72 7.38 -18.92 -11.13
CA HIS A 72 6.41 -19.58 -10.27
C HIS A 72 6.59 -19.04 -8.86
N PHE A 73 5.56 -18.43 -8.28
CA PHE A 73 5.61 -17.89 -6.92
C PHE A 73 5.29 -18.95 -5.87
N HIS A 74 6.18 -19.12 -4.88
CA HIS A 74 6.01 -20.02 -3.74
C HIS A 74 5.56 -19.27 -2.50
N ILE A 75 4.52 -18.44 -2.65
CA ILE A 75 3.98 -17.66 -1.53
C ILE A 75 3.11 -18.57 -0.68
N ASN A 76 3.77 -19.31 0.19
CA ASN A 76 3.14 -20.12 1.22
C ASN A 76 2.97 -19.25 2.47
N LEU A 77 1.73 -19.06 2.92
CA LEU A 77 1.38 -18.35 4.15
C LEU A 77 2.27 -18.76 5.34
N LYS A 78 2.65 -20.05 5.43
CA LYS A 78 3.53 -20.56 6.48
C LYS A 78 4.94 -19.93 6.48
N ARG A 79 5.50 -19.63 5.30
CA ARG A 79 6.82 -18.97 5.19
C ARG A 79 6.72 -17.47 5.43
N LEU A 80 5.57 -16.86 5.17
CA LEU A 80 5.33 -15.46 5.50
C LEU A 80 5.09 -15.26 7.00
N PHE A 81 4.46 -16.23 7.69
CA PHE A 81 4.33 -16.23 9.15
C PHE A 81 5.68 -16.29 9.90
N ASP A 82 6.76 -16.74 9.27
CA ASP A 82 8.11 -16.64 9.85
C ASP A 82 8.57 -15.18 10.00
N PHE A 83 7.84 -14.21 9.42
CA PHE A 83 8.13 -12.77 9.42
C PHE A 83 7.07 -11.93 10.17
N ILE A 84 6.01 -12.53 10.73
CA ILE A 84 4.87 -11.78 11.28
C ILE A 84 4.56 -12.26 12.69
N ASN A 85 4.44 -11.31 13.60
CA ASN A 85 3.87 -11.55 14.92
C ASN A 85 2.37 -11.20 14.89
N PRO A 86 1.45 -12.14 15.13
CA PRO A 86 0.04 -11.84 15.19
C PRO A 86 -0.28 -11.00 16.45
N HIS A 87 -0.40 -9.68 16.29
CA HIS A 87 -0.89 -8.75 17.30
C HIS A 87 -2.41 -8.54 17.18
N ASP A 88 -3.02 -7.90 18.19
CA ASP A 88 -4.44 -7.53 18.18
C ASP A 88 -4.73 -6.52 17.05
N PHE A 89 -5.92 -6.62 16.43
CA PHE A 89 -6.28 -5.85 15.24
C PHE A 89 -6.30 -4.32 15.47
N GLU A 90 -6.67 -3.87 16.68
CA GLU A 90 -6.70 -2.45 17.02
C GLU A 90 -5.27 -1.88 17.12
N ASP A 91 -4.35 -2.60 17.75
CA ASP A 91 -2.93 -2.21 17.87
C ASP A 91 -2.27 -2.09 16.48
N ILE A 92 -2.60 -3.01 15.57
CA ILE A 92 -2.10 -2.98 14.18
C ILE A 92 -2.53 -1.71 13.43
N ILE A 93 -3.76 -1.23 13.64
CA ILE A 93 -4.26 -0.03 12.96
C ILE A 93 -3.55 1.22 13.49
N GLU A 94 -3.33 1.32 14.80
CA GLU A 94 -2.62 2.45 15.41
C GLU A 94 -1.16 2.49 14.96
N GLU A 95 -0.48 1.34 14.95
CA GLU A 95 0.90 1.21 14.46
C GLU A 95 1.04 1.60 12.98
N ILE A 96 0.15 1.09 12.12
CA ILE A 96 0.12 1.45 10.70
C ILE A 96 -0.13 2.94 10.51
N TYR A 97 -1.03 3.52 11.31
CA TYR A 97 -1.32 4.94 11.25
C TYR A 97 -0.11 5.79 11.66
N HIS A 98 0.58 5.41 12.74
CA HIS A 98 1.83 6.06 13.16
C HIS A 98 2.88 5.98 12.06
N PHE A 99 3.05 4.79 11.47
CA PHE A 99 3.97 4.55 10.36
C PHE A 99 3.67 5.46 9.16
N ILE A 100 2.41 5.51 8.70
CA ILE A 100 1.98 6.35 7.58
C ILE A 100 2.28 7.83 7.86
N SER A 101 2.06 8.27 9.10
CA SER A 101 2.30 9.66 9.51
C SER A 101 3.80 9.99 9.50
N LYS A 102 4.64 9.11 10.06
CA LYS A 102 6.10 9.28 10.12
C LYS A 102 6.73 9.32 8.73
N TYR A 103 6.34 8.41 7.84
CA TYR A 103 6.89 8.28 6.48
C TYR A 103 6.03 8.96 5.40
N SER A 104 5.20 9.92 5.80
CA SER A 104 4.21 10.56 4.92
C SER A 104 4.77 11.23 3.67
N VAL A 105 5.96 11.82 3.76
CA VAL A 105 6.65 12.46 2.63
C VAL A 105 7.06 11.43 1.58
N ASP A 106 7.51 10.25 2.04
CA ASP A 106 7.91 9.15 1.17
C ASP A 106 6.70 8.37 0.63
N LEU A 107 5.63 8.27 1.40
CA LEU A 107 4.35 7.66 1.01
C LEU A 107 3.43 8.64 0.26
N ASN A 108 3.98 9.66 -0.39
CA ASN A 108 3.19 10.71 -1.03
C ASN A 108 2.47 10.21 -2.28
N LEU A 109 1.27 9.68 -2.09
CA LEU A 109 0.36 9.30 -3.15
C LEU A 109 -0.46 10.52 -3.61
N ASN A 110 -0.07 11.10 -4.74
CA ASN A 110 -0.97 11.95 -5.54
C ASN A 110 -1.97 11.04 -6.28
N PHE A 111 -2.98 10.55 -5.58
CA PHE A 111 -4.08 9.84 -6.22
C PHE A 111 -4.84 10.74 -7.18
N SER A 112 -5.51 10.13 -8.17
CA SER A 112 -6.64 10.76 -8.82
C SER A 112 -7.62 11.19 -7.73
N SER A 113 -7.64 12.50 -7.51
CA SER A 113 -8.40 13.21 -6.48
C SER A 113 -9.85 12.76 -6.39
N ASP A 114 -10.40 12.33 -7.51
CA ASP A 114 -11.82 12.18 -7.72
C ASP A 114 -12.43 11.10 -6.83
N PHE A 115 -11.77 9.97 -6.60
CA PHE A 115 -12.35 8.89 -5.78
C PHE A 115 -12.33 9.20 -4.27
N ILE A 116 -11.26 9.83 -3.79
CA ILE A 116 -11.16 10.27 -2.40
C ILE A 116 -12.19 11.37 -2.17
N ILE A 117 -12.31 12.31 -3.11
CA ILE A 117 -13.32 13.37 -3.09
C ILE A 117 -14.73 12.79 -3.14
N GLU A 118 -15.02 11.83 -4.02
CA GLU A 118 -16.32 11.17 -4.12
C GLU A 118 -16.68 10.44 -2.82
N THR A 119 -15.72 9.74 -2.23
CA THR A 119 -15.91 9.04 -0.95
C THR A 119 -16.19 10.03 0.17
N ALA A 120 -15.42 11.13 0.25
CA ALA A 120 -15.66 12.20 1.22
C ALA A 120 -17.03 12.87 1.01
N LYS A 121 -17.45 13.12 -0.25
CA LYS A 121 -18.78 13.65 -0.60
C LYS A 121 -19.91 12.75 -0.13
N LYS A 122 -19.74 11.43 -0.24
CA LYS A 122 -20.72 10.45 0.25
C LYS A 122 -20.76 10.38 1.78
N ALA A 123 -19.59 10.41 2.44
CA ALA A 123 -19.47 10.26 3.88
C ALA A 123 -19.90 11.52 4.66
N TYR A 124 -19.52 12.72 4.19
CA TYR A 124 -19.76 13.99 4.89
C TYR A 124 -21.21 14.20 5.37
N PRO A 125 -22.25 14.10 4.51
CA PRO A 125 -23.63 14.36 4.93
C PRO A 125 -24.18 13.32 5.92
N LEU A 126 -23.54 12.14 6.04
CA LEU A 126 -23.93 11.11 7.00
C LEU A 126 -23.32 11.38 8.37
N ILE A 127 -22.04 11.75 8.41
CA ILE A 127 -21.32 12.14 9.64
C ILE A 127 -21.88 13.45 10.21
N GLU A 128 -22.23 14.42 9.36
CA GLU A 128 -22.85 15.68 9.80
C GLU A 128 -24.20 15.45 10.51
N LYS A 129 -24.97 14.47 10.04
CA LYS A 129 -26.27 14.11 10.64
C LYS A 129 -26.12 13.25 11.89
N ASN A 130 -25.13 12.37 11.91
CA ASN A 130 -24.82 11.50 13.03
C ASN A 130 -23.29 11.29 13.09
N PRO A 131 -22.59 11.94 14.04
CA PRO A 131 -21.14 11.80 14.19
C PRO A 131 -20.67 10.34 14.38
N ASN A 132 -21.55 9.49 14.91
CA ASN A 132 -21.29 8.06 15.16
C ASN A 132 -21.77 7.16 14.03
N TYR A 133 -22.05 7.71 12.84
CA TYR A 133 -22.47 6.90 11.69
C TYR A 133 -21.31 6.00 11.25
N ASP A 134 -21.58 4.69 11.11
CA ASP A 134 -20.61 3.74 10.59
C ASP A 134 -20.37 3.97 9.08
N ILE A 135 -19.23 4.59 8.76
CA ILE A 135 -18.78 4.84 7.38
C ILE A 135 -17.96 3.71 6.79
N SER A 136 -17.70 2.63 7.53
CA SER A 136 -16.88 1.49 7.07
C SER A 136 -17.34 0.93 5.72
N PRO A 137 -18.65 0.80 5.42
CA PRO A 137 -19.10 0.36 4.10
C PRO A 137 -18.69 1.29 2.96
N ILE A 138 -18.68 2.61 3.20
CA ILE A 138 -18.32 3.64 2.22
C ILE A 138 -16.81 3.64 1.98
N ILE A 139 -16.03 3.46 3.06
CA ILE A 139 -14.57 3.34 2.97
C ILE A 139 -14.18 2.08 2.20
N ARG A 140 -14.76 0.93 2.51
CA ARG A 140 -14.51 -0.33 1.77
C ARG A 140 -14.82 -0.20 0.28
N GLU A 141 -15.96 0.43 -0.07
CA GLU A 141 -16.32 0.72 -1.47
C GLU A 141 -15.26 1.63 -2.15
N GLY A 142 -14.80 2.66 -1.44
CA GLY A 142 -13.78 3.59 -1.93
C GLY A 142 -12.43 2.92 -2.17
N VAL A 143 -11.95 2.10 -1.22
CA VAL A 143 -10.70 1.34 -1.33
C VAL A 143 -10.72 0.42 -2.54
N GLN A 144 -11.78 -0.36 -2.72
CA GLN A 144 -11.93 -1.23 -3.89
C GLN A 144 -11.87 -0.42 -5.19
N LYS A 145 -12.56 0.72 -5.27
CA LYS A 145 -12.61 1.53 -6.49
C LYS A 145 -11.29 2.20 -6.87
N VAL A 146 -10.56 2.75 -5.90
CA VAL A 146 -9.25 3.37 -6.14
C VAL A 146 -8.26 2.35 -6.69
N LEU A 147 -8.29 1.13 -6.16
CA LEU A 147 -7.32 0.09 -6.51
C LEU A 147 -7.69 -0.67 -7.78
N LEU A 148 -8.95 -0.62 -8.22
CA LEU A 148 -9.36 -1.09 -9.55
C LEU A 148 -8.75 -0.27 -10.70
N HIS A 149 -8.14 0.89 -10.42
CA HIS A 149 -7.31 1.60 -11.40
C HIS A 149 -5.87 1.06 -11.37
N THR A 150 -5.48 0.46 -12.49
CA THR A 150 -4.28 -0.35 -12.74
C THR A 150 -2.91 0.31 -12.52
N HIS A 151 -2.86 1.49 -11.89
CA HIS A 151 -1.62 2.25 -11.65
C HIS A 151 -1.36 2.52 -10.17
N VAL A 152 -2.39 2.50 -9.33
CA VAL A 152 -2.23 2.80 -7.90
C VAL A 152 -1.39 1.75 -7.20
N GLU A 153 -1.72 0.47 -7.41
CA GLU A 153 -1.07 -0.62 -6.70
C GLU A 153 0.42 -0.71 -7.01
N LEU A 154 0.76 -0.57 -8.30
CA LEU A 154 2.14 -0.54 -8.76
C LEU A 154 2.91 0.64 -8.16
N TYR A 155 2.27 1.81 -8.09
CA TYR A 155 2.88 3.00 -7.51
C TYR A 155 3.08 2.85 -5.99
N LEU A 156 2.10 2.31 -5.27
CA LEU A 156 2.23 1.96 -3.85
C LEU A 156 3.37 0.98 -3.60
N ALA A 157 3.45 -0.09 -4.39
CA ALA A 157 4.51 -1.08 -4.27
C ALA A 157 5.90 -0.46 -4.54
N LYS A 158 5.99 0.47 -5.49
CA LYS A 158 7.20 1.26 -5.76
C LYS A 158 7.60 2.12 -4.56
N LEU A 159 6.65 2.85 -3.97
CA LEU A 159 6.92 3.68 -2.79
C LEU A 159 7.39 2.83 -1.61
N LEU A 160 6.70 1.71 -1.35
CA LEU A 160 7.08 0.77 -0.31
C LEU A 160 8.49 0.21 -0.56
N PHE A 161 8.83 -0.19 -1.78
CA PHE A 161 10.18 -0.65 -2.12
C PHE A 161 11.25 0.42 -1.89
N ALA A 162 10.99 1.67 -2.28
CA ALA A 162 11.92 2.79 -2.05
C ALA A 162 12.06 3.11 -0.54
N LEU A 163 11.01 2.89 0.23
CA LEU A 163 11.00 3.13 1.68
C LEU A 163 11.85 2.10 2.44
N ALA A 164 12.08 0.91 1.89
CA ALA A 164 12.81 -0.19 2.56
C ALA A 164 14.20 0.20 3.10
N ASP A 165 14.88 1.18 2.48
CA ASP A 165 16.20 1.67 2.92
C ASP A 165 16.13 2.78 3.99
N LYS A 166 14.93 3.28 4.29
CA LYS A 166 14.67 4.44 5.16
C LYS A 166 13.91 4.09 6.43
N VAL A 167 13.34 2.90 6.51
CA VAL A 167 12.64 2.42 7.71
C VAL A 167 13.65 2.23 8.83
N ASP A 168 13.42 2.90 9.96
CA ASP A 168 14.22 2.74 11.16
C ASP A 168 13.95 1.38 11.82
N ASP A 169 14.92 0.86 12.59
CA ASP A 169 14.82 -0.46 13.25
C ASP A 169 13.55 -0.61 14.12
N GLU A 170 13.04 0.49 14.70
CA GLU A 170 11.83 0.50 15.54
C GLU A 170 10.53 0.26 14.76
N ASP A 171 10.48 0.66 13.48
CA ASP A 171 9.29 0.53 12.61
C ASP A 171 9.37 -0.70 11.69
N GLN A 172 10.45 -1.47 11.81
CA GLN A 172 10.80 -2.56 10.91
C GLN A 172 9.71 -3.65 10.88
N GLU A 173 9.17 -4.01 12.05
CA GLU A 173 8.10 -5.01 12.18
C GLU A 173 6.80 -4.52 11.52
N VAL A 174 6.41 -3.26 11.74
CA VAL A 174 5.22 -2.65 11.14
C VAL A 174 5.34 -2.62 9.62
N TYR A 175 6.52 -2.26 9.10
CA TYR A 175 6.77 -2.26 7.66
C TYR A 175 6.68 -3.67 7.05
N GLU A 176 7.24 -4.68 7.71
CA GLU A 176 7.15 -6.08 7.26
C GLU A 176 5.69 -6.57 7.25
N ASN A 177 4.91 -6.19 8.26
CA ASN A 177 3.48 -6.45 8.32
C ASN A 177 2.72 -5.75 7.17
N ILE A 178 3.05 -4.49 6.86
CA ILE A 178 2.47 -3.76 5.72
C ILE A 178 2.74 -4.50 4.41
N ILE A 179 3.99 -4.89 4.15
CA ILE A 179 4.36 -5.65 2.94
C ILE A 179 3.60 -6.98 2.88
N TYR A 180 3.50 -7.68 4.01
CA TYR A 180 2.76 -8.94 4.09
C TYR A 180 1.27 -8.77 3.78
N TYR A 181 0.60 -7.82 4.41
CA TYR A 181 -0.82 -7.58 4.17
C TYR A 181 -1.07 -7.22 2.71
N PHE A 182 -0.19 -6.41 2.12
CA PHE A 182 -0.30 -6.01 0.72
C PHE A 182 -0.02 -7.17 -0.26
N LEU A 183 0.81 -8.12 0.16
CA LEU A 183 0.98 -9.38 -0.57
C LEU A 183 -0.25 -10.29 -0.45
N THR A 184 -0.87 -10.42 0.72
CA THR A 184 -1.72 -11.59 1.02
C THR A 184 -3.21 -11.33 1.20
N LEU A 185 -3.61 -10.12 1.57
CA LEU A 185 -5.01 -9.80 1.87
C LEU A 185 -5.74 -9.20 0.67
N PRO A 186 -7.06 -9.46 0.52
CA PRO A 186 -7.93 -8.64 -0.32
C PRO A 186 -7.81 -7.17 0.08
N TYR A 187 -8.02 -6.27 -0.87
CA TYR A 187 -7.74 -4.85 -0.68
C TYR A 187 -8.59 -4.19 0.40
N GLU A 188 -9.88 -4.51 0.42
CA GLU A 188 -10.86 -4.03 1.40
C GLU A 188 -10.64 -4.55 2.82
N ASP A 189 -9.85 -5.62 2.96
CA ASP A 189 -9.50 -6.24 4.24
C ASP A 189 -8.04 -5.95 4.62
N ASN A 190 -7.30 -5.25 3.76
CA ASN A 190 -5.93 -4.88 4.01
C ASN A 190 -5.89 -3.65 4.95
N PRO A 191 -5.32 -3.78 6.16
CA PRO A 191 -5.33 -2.70 7.14
C PRO A 191 -4.46 -1.51 6.71
N PHE A 192 -3.37 -1.74 5.97
CA PHE A 192 -2.56 -0.65 5.42
C PHE A 192 -3.32 0.16 4.37
N LEU A 193 -3.91 -0.50 3.38
CA LEU A 193 -4.65 0.18 2.31
C LEU A 193 -5.86 0.94 2.84
N THR A 194 -6.59 0.31 3.77
CA THR A 194 -7.79 0.91 4.37
C THR A 194 -7.42 2.12 5.21
N THR A 195 -6.40 2.01 6.07
CA THR A 195 -5.92 3.12 6.91
C THR A 195 -5.35 4.25 6.06
N PHE A 196 -4.53 3.91 5.07
CA PHE A 196 -3.96 4.90 4.15
C PHE A 196 -5.05 5.65 3.40
N PHE A 197 -6.01 4.95 2.79
CA PHE A 197 -7.11 5.58 2.07
C PHE A 197 -8.00 6.41 2.99
N PHE A 198 -8.35 5.88 4.16
CA PHE A 198 -9.18 6.59 5.13
C PHE A 198 -8.52 7.87 5.62
N SER A 199 -7.21 7.86 5.90
CA SER A 199 -6.47 9.06 6.30
C SER A 199 -6.62 10.20 5.28
N LYS A 200 -6.60 9.89 3.98
CA LYS A 200 -6.80 10.87 2.91
C LYS A 200 -8.24 11.34 2.81
N VAL A 201 -9.23 10.46 3.04
CA VAL A 201 -10.65 10.85 3.12
C VAL A 201 -10.88 11.81 4.28
N VAL A 202 -10.28 11.57 5.44
CA VAL A 202 -10.38 12.47 6.61
C VAL A 202 -9.84 13.87 6.30
N ILE A 203 -8.69 13.97 5.61
CA ILE A 203 -8.16 15.27 5.15
C ILE A 203 -9.19 16.00 4.29
N GLN A 204 -9.83 15.29 3.35
CA GLN A 204 -10.86 15.88 2.49
C GLN A 204 -12.10 16.30 3.29
N LEU A 205 -12.58 15.48 4.23
CA LEU A 205 -13.70 15.81 5.11
C LEU A 205 -13.48 17.10 5.90
N GLU A 206 -12.26 17.29 6.42
CA GLU A 206 -11.89 18.52 7.14
C GLU A 206 -11.82 19.74 6.21
N ALA A 207 -11.32 19.57 5.00
CA ALA A 207 -11.32 20.63 4.01
C ALA A 207 -12.76 21.06 3.62
N ILE A 208 -13.67 20.10 3.46
CA ILE A 208 -15.10 20.33 3.21
C ILE A 208 -15.72 21.14 4.37
N LYS A 209 -15.50 20.68 5.60
CA LYS A 209 -15.99 21.34 6.82
C LYS A 209 -15.49 22.79 6.95
N LYS A 210 -14.27 23.06 6.48
CA LYS A 210 -13.66 24.41 6.46
C LYS A 210 -14.07 25.26 5.25
N GLY A 211 -14.95 24.75 4.38
CA GLY A 211 -15.44 25.48 3.20
C GLY A 211 -14.39 25.63 2.09
N VAL A 212 -13.32 24.84 2.11
CA VAL A 212 -12.31 24.81 1.04
C VAL A 212 -12.95 24.18 -0.20
N LYS A 213 -12.76 24.82 -1.37
CA LYS A 213 -13.28 24.27 -2.63
C LYS A 213 -12.61 22.94 -2.96
N TRP A 214 -13.42 22.00 -3.44
CA TRP A 214 -13.06 20.60 -3.76
C TRP A 214 -11.75 20.42 -4.52
N ASP A 215 -11.45 21.32 -5.47
CA ASP A 215 -10.28 21.22 -6.35
C ASP A 215 -9.00 21.78 -5.72
N ASN A 216 -9.12 22.57 -4.64
CA ASN A 216 -8.01 23.30 -4.02
C ASN A 216 -7.34 22.53 -2.86
N VAL A 217 -7.90 21.40 -2.43
CA VAL A 217 -7.36 20.60 -1.33
C VAL A 217 -6.12 19.82 -1.77
N LEU A 218 -5.95 19.59 -3.07
CA LEU A 218 -4.81 18.88 -3.65
C LEU A 218 -3.50 19.65 -3.52
N ASP A 219 -3.55 20.98 -3.46
CA ASP A 219 -2.37 21.82 -3.22
C ASP A 219 -1.89 21.74 -1.76
N LEU A 220 -2.76 21.37 -0.80
CA LEU A 220 -2.38 21.15 0.60
C LEU A 220 -1.63 19.81 0.82
N ASN A 221 -1.66 18.89 -0.16
CA ASN A 221 -0.86 17.66 -0.12
C ASN A 221 0.65 17.93 -0.35
N SER A 222 1.02 19.15 -0.79
CA SER A 222 2.43 19.52 -0.94
C SER A 222 3.12 19.87 0.39
N ASP A 223 2.34 20.20 1.42
CA ASP A 223 2.82 20.65 2.73
C ASP A 223 2.54 19.64 3.87
N ASN A 224 2.31 18.35 3.55
CA ASN A 224 2.09 17.18 4.44
C ASN A 224 2.37 17.41 5.94
N ASP A 225 1.47 18.11 6.63
CA ASP A 225 1.56 18.34 8.08
C ASP A 225 0.57 17.41 8.78
N PHE A 226 0.97 16.14 8.91
CA PHE A 226 0.19 15.09 9.59
C PHE A 226 0.00 15.36 11.09
N SER A 227 0.68 16.36 11.67
CA SER A 227 0.43 16.79 13.05
C SER A 227 -1.01 17.28 13.27
N LYS A 228 -1.57 17.96 12.26
CA LYS A 228 -2.99 18.38 12.27
C LYS A 228 -3.94 17.20 12.16
N LEU A 229 -3.56 16.13 11.47
CA LEU A 229 -4.36 14.93 11.34
C LEU A 229 -4.52 14.21 12.68
N ASN A 230 -3.45 14.18 13.49
CA ASN A 230 -3.48 13.67 14.86
C ASN A 230 -4.41 14.46 15.78
N GLU A 231 -4.41 15.80 15.70
CA GLU A 231 -5.37 16.62 16.46
C GLU A 231 -6.81 16.33 16.04
N ILE A 232 -7.06 16.20 14.74
CA ILE A 232 -8.39 15.97 14.18
C ILE A 232 -8.94 14.59 14.55
N LEU A 233 -8.14 13.53 14.41
CA LEU A 233 -8.57 12.17 14.76
C LEU A 233 -8.83 12.05 16.26
N ASN A 234 -8.00 12.69 17.10
CA ASN A 234 -8.25 12.76 18.54
C ASN A 234 -9.53 13.54 18.88
N GLU A 235 -9.90 14.57 18.12
CA GLU A 235 -11.19 15.27 18.33
C GLU A 235 -12.42 14.45 17.91
N ILE A 236 -12.27 13.56 16.92
CA ILE A 236 -13.35 12.71 16.40
C ILE A 236 -13.53 11.46 17.27
N LEU A 237 -12.43 10.84 17.73
CA LEU A 237 -12.46 9.60 18.50
C LEU A 237 -12.75 9.81 19.99
N ASN A 238 -12.53 11.02 20.53
CA ASN A 238 -12.75 11.34 21.95
C ASN A 238 -14.04 12.15 22.24
N LYS A 239 -15.06 12.10 21.36
CA LYS A 239 -16.38 12.71 21.56
C LYS A 239 -17.51 11.70 21.37
#